data_AF-A0A2E2RSD4-F1
#
_entry.id   AF-A0A2E2RSD4-F1
#
_cell.length_a   1.000
_cell.length_b   1.000
_cell.length_c   1.000
_cell.angle_alpha   90.00
_cell.angle_beta   90.00
_cell.angle_gamma   90.00
#
_symmetry.space_group_name_H-M   'P 1'
#
loop_
_entity.id
_entity.type
_entity.pdbx_description
1 polymer ?
#
loop_
_entity_poly.entity_id
_entity_poly.type
_entity_poly.pdbx_seq_one_letter_code
_entity_poly.pdbx_strand_id
1 'polypeptide(L)'
;MKPTAYYERRIVELETEVERLTQVAEADRGKRAPLEWGLTPAENAIVCRLAFRELASVESLRMAAGSKSNGTVRVQLHNAKRKLKPHGYTIRNIYGHGYTVSDRLKLKREICGA
;
A
#
# COMPACT_ATOMS: atom_id res chain seq x y z
N MET A 1 31.34 -7.19 -32.45
CA MET A 1 30.72 -5.85 -32.58
C MET A 1 29.65 -5.74 -31.49
N LYS A 2 29.79 -4.79 -30.56
CA LYS A 2 29.11 -4.83 -29.25
C LYS A 2 27.65 -4.34 -29.36
N PRO A 3 26.65 -5.03 -28.77
CA PRO A 3 25.26 -4.56 -28.70
C PRO A 3 25.07 -3.43 -27.65
N THR A 4 26.02 -2.52 -27.51
CA THR A 4 26.04 -1.50 -26.44
C THR A 4 24.88 -0.51 -26.54
N ALA A 5 24.55 -0.05 -27.75
CA ALA A 5 23.48 0.93 -27.96
C ALA A 5 22.05 0.41 -27.67
N TYR A 6 21.86 -0.92 -27.60
CA TYR A 6 20.59 -1.52 -27.18
C TYR A 6 20.46 -1.52 -25.66
N TYR A 7 21.51 -1.97 -24.96
CA TYR A 7 21.51 -1.99 -23.50
C TYR A 7 21.51 -0.59 -22.90
N GLU A 8 22.21 0.37 -23.51
CA GLU A 8 22.18 1.78 -23.10
C GLU A 8 20.76 2.37 -23.18
N ARG A 9 20.05 2.14 -24.28
CA ARG A 9 18.63 2.54 -24.40
C ARG A 9 17.75 1.85 -23.37
N ARG A 10 17.94 0.55 -23.17
CA ARG A 10 17.16 -0.22 -22.21
C ARG A 10 17.40 0.22 -20.76
N ILE A 11 18.61 0.63 -20.42
CA ILE A 11 18.95 1.16 -19.09
C ILE A 11 18.20 2.47 -18.85
N VAL A 12 18.26 3.42 -19.80
CA VAL A 12 17.55 4.71 -19.68
C VAL A 12 16.03 4.52 -19.56
N GLU A 13 15.45 3.60 -20.34
CA GLU A 13 14.03 3.24 -20.22
C GLU A 13 13.68 2.74 -18.81
N LEU A 14 14.49 1.83 -18.26
CA LEU A 14 14.27 1.25 -16.95
C LEU A 14 14.48 2.28 -15.83
N GLU A 15 15.48 3.14 -15.94
CA GLU A 15 15.72 4.23 -14.99
C GLU A 15 14.56 5.21 -14.96
N THR A 16 14.04 5.60 -16.13
CA THR A 16 12.87 6.48 -16.24
C THR A 16 11.62 5.83 -15.61
N GLU A 17 11.42 4.53 -15.82
CA GLU A 17 10.31 3.80 -15.21
C GLU A 17 10.47 3.67 -13.69
N VAL A 18 11.68 3.40 -13.20
CA VAL A 18 11.98 3.38 -11.76
C VAL A 18 11.73 4.74 -11.13
N GLU A 19 12.12 5.83 -11.78
CA GLU A 19 11.87 7.19 -11.31
C GLU A 19 10.37 7.47 -11.20
N ARG A 20 9.58 7.12 -12.24
CA ARG A 20 8.12 7.23 -12.20
C ARG A 20 7.50 6.42 -11.06
N LEU A 21 7.92 5.17 -10.89
CA LEU A 21 7.42 4.31 -9.82
C LEU A 21 7.79 4.85 -8.43
N THR A 22 8.95 5.49 -8.31
CA THR A 22 9.43 6.09 -7.05
C THR A 22 8.59 7.32 -6.70
N GLN A 23 8.31 8.22 -7.65
CA GLN A 23 7.45 9.38 -7.44
C GLN A 23 6.04 8.96 -6.98
N VAL A 24 5.47 7.91 -7.57
CA VAL A 24 4.18 7.36 -7.15
C VAL A 24 4.26 6.77 -5.73
N ALA A 25 5.36 6.07 -5.39
CA ALA A 25 5.55 5.53 -4.05
C ALA A 25 5.77 6.61 -2.99
N GLU A 26 6.31 7.78 -3.36
CA GLU A 26 6.48 8.93 -2.48
C GLU A 26 5.19 9.70 -2.23
N ALA A 27 4.28 9.77 -3.21
CA ALA A 27 2.95 10.34 -3.03
C ALA A 27 2.12 9.65 -1.93
N ASP A 28 2.46 8.39 -1.60
CA ASP A 28 1.84 7.62 -0.52
C ASP A 28 2.41 7.99 0.87
N ARG A 29 3.59 8.64 0.97
CA ARG A 29 4.25 8.92 2.25
C ARG A 29 3.56 10.05 3.02
N GLY A 30 3.43 9.87 4.33
CA GLY A 30 2.92 10.89 5.24
C GLY A 30 1.40 11.01 5.29
N LYS A 31 0.67 10.29 4.43
CA LYS A 31 -0.79 10.17 4.51
C LYS A 31 -1.17 9.36 5.74
N ARG A 32 -2.23 9.79 6.43
CA ARG A 32 -2.68 9.19 7.69
C ARG A 32 -4.20 9.11 7.70
N ALA A 33 -4.72 7.97 8.10
CA ALA A 33 -6.13 7.83 8.41
C ALA A 33 -6.53 8.72 9.59
N PRO A 34 -7.82 9.08 9.70
CA PRO A 34 -8.36 9.83 10.82
C PRO A 34 -7.96 9.23 12.17
N LEU A 35 -7.57 10.08 13.13
CA LEU A 35 -7.15 9.66 14.47
C LEU A 35 -8.28 8.94 15.22
N GLU A 36 -9.53 9.30 14.94
CA GLU A 36 -10.75 8.73 15.53
C GLU A 36 -10.88 7.22 15.29
N TRP A 37 -10.23 6.68 14.26
CA TRP A 37 -10.28 5.25 13.96
C TRP A 37 -9.41 4.41 14.90
N GLY A 38 -8.59 5.06 15.75
CA GLY A 38 -7.78 4.40 16.76
C GLY A 38 -6.74 3.43 16.18
N LEU A 39 -6.26 3.68 14.97
CA LEU A 39 -5.26 2.84 14.31
C LEU A 39 -3.87 3.06 14.93
N THR A 40 -3.15 1.97 15.18
CA THR A 40 -1.71 2.05 15.52
C THR A 40 -0.90 2.52 14.30
N PRO A 41 0.36 2.98 14.46
CA PRO A 41 1.17 3.41 13.32
C PRO A 41 1.32 2.34 12.23
N ALA A 42 1.48 1.07 12.61
CA ALA A 42 1.59 -0.04 11.67
C ALA A 42 0.26 -0.34 10.96
N GLU A 43 -0.86 -0.30 11.69
CA GLU A 43 -2.19 -0.46 11.10
C GLU A 43 -2.52 0.69 10.14
N ASN A 44 -2.18 1.93 10.51
CA ASN A 44 -2.36 3.11 9.68
C ASN A 44 -1.57 2.98 8.37
N ALA A 45 -0.32 2.51 8.43
CA ALA A 45 0.49 2.26 7.23
C ALA A 45 -0.12 1.19 6.31
N ILE A 46 -0.69 0.12 6.88
CA ILE A 46 -1.43 -0.90 6.13
C ILE A 46 -2.67 -0.31 5.46
N VAL A 47 -3.46 0.46 6.20
CA VAL A 47 -4.69 1.08 5.69
C VAL A 47 -4.40 2.09 4.60
N CYS A 48 -3.37 2.92 4.78
CA CYS A 48 -2.89 3.82 3.73
C CYS A 48 -2.48 3.02 2.49
N ARG A 49 -1.68 1.96 2.64
CA ARG A 49 -1.28 1.12 1.49
C ARG A 49 -2.48 0.56 0.73
N LEU A 50 -3.53 0.12 1.43
CA LEU A 50 -4.77 -0.38 0.83
C LEU A 50 -5.62 0.71 0.17
N ALA A 51 -5.50 1.97 0.58
CA ALA A 51 -6.22 3.08 -0.03
C ALA A 51 -5.60 3.51 -1.37
N PHE A 52 -4.27 3.51 -1.44
CA PHE A 52 -3.55 3.95 -2.64
C PHE A 52 -3.34 2.83 -3.67
N ARG A 53 -3.43 1.56 -3.27
CA ARG A 53 -3.31 0.40 -4.17
C ARG A 53 -4.62 -0.33 -4.33
N GLU A 54 -4.94 -0.70 -5.57
CA GLU A 54 -6.10 -1.55 -5.86
C GLU A 54 -5.98 -2.92 -5.18
N LEU A 55 -4.76 -3.44 -5.16
CA LEU A 55 -4.40 -4.72 -4.57
C LEU A 55 -3.05 -4.57 -3.85
N ALA A 56 -2.98 -5.03 -2.60
CA ALA A 56 -1.76 -5.04 -1.81
C ALA A 56 -1.37 -6.47 -1.44
N SER A 57 -0.21 -6.92 -1.93
CA SER A 57 0.37 -8.22 -1.54
C SER A 57 0.74 -8.23 -0.05
N VAL A 58 0.80 -9.42 0.56
CA VAL A 58 1.24 -9.58 1.96
C VAL A 58 2.60 -8.92 2.19
N GLU A 59 3.51 -9.05 1.23
CA GLU A 59 4.84 -8.44 1.30
C GLU A 59 4.77 -6.91 1.25
N SER A 60 3.94 -6.34 0.38
CA SER A 60 3.76 -4.87 0.33
C SER A 60 3.22 -4.31 1.65
N LEU A 61 2.33 -5.05 2.30
CA LEU A 61 1.77 -4.70 3.61
C LEU A 61 2.81 -4.87 4.72
N ARG A 62 3.64 -5.92 4.64
CA ARG A 62 4.77 -6.16 5.56
C ARG A 62 5.77 -5.01 5.53
N MET A 63 6.15 -4.59 4.33
CA MET A 63 7.06 -3.46 4.12
C MET A 63 6.44 -2.16 4.63
N ALA A 64 5.17 -1.90 4.35
CA ALA A 64 4.46 -0.72 4.84
C ALA A 64 4.39 -0.68 6.38
N ALA A 65 4.09 -1.81 7.02
CA ALA A 65 3.96 -1.93 8.47
C ALA A 65 5.30 -1.98 9.21
N GLY A 66 6.45 -2.03 8.51
CA GLY A 66 7.76 -2.24 9.12
C GLY A 66 7.87 -3.58 9.87
N SER A 67 7.08 -4.57 9.49
CA SER A 67 6.98 -5.84 10.22
C SER A 67 8.01 -6.86 9.75
N LYS A 68 8.59 -7.61 10.70
CA LYS A 68 9.56 -8.66 10.39
C LYS A 68 8.92 -9.97 9.93
N SER A 69 7.66 -10.24 10.29
CA SER A 69 6.98 -11.50 9.98
C SER A 69 5.63 -11.30 9.29
N ASN A 70 5.27 -12.26 8.43
CA ASN A 70 3.94 -12.32 7.81
C ASN A 70 2.83 -12.55 8.85
N GLY A 71 3.12 -13.24 9.96
CA GLY A 71 2.17 -13.47 11.04
C GLY A 71 1.76 -12.16 11.73
N THR A 72 2.74 -11.31 12.06
CA THR A 72 2.50 -9.99 12.67
C THR A 72 1.62 -9.11 11.77
N VAL A 73 1.89 -9.09 10.46
CA VAL A 73 1.12 -8.32 9.49
C VAL A 73 -0.33 -8.79 9.42
N ARG A 74 -0.57 -10.10 9.47
CA ARG A 74 -1.93 -10.67 9.48
C ARG A 74 -2.71 -10.27 10.73
N VAL A 75 -2.06 -10.22 11.90
CA VAL A 75 -2.68 -9.74 13.14
C VAL A 75 -3.02 -8.25 13.04
N GLN A 76 -2.08 -7.43 12.56
CA GLN A 76 -2.32 -6.00 12.33
C GLN A 76 -3.45 -5.77 11.33
N LEU A 77 -3.51 -6.55 10.25
CA LEU A 77 -4.59 -6.51 9.27
C LEU A 77 -5.93 -6.91 9.89
N HIS A 78 -5.95 -7.94 10.73
CA HIS A 78 -7.16 -8.36 11.46
C HIS A 78 -7.68 -7.23 12.36
N ASN A 79 -6.79 -6.58 13.11
CA ASN A 79 -7.14 -5.46 13.97
C ASN A 79 -7.62 -4.24 13.18
N ALA A 80 -6.91 -3.89 12.10
CA ALA A 80 -7.32 -2.83 11.18
C ALA A 80 -8.71 -3.11 10.59
N LYS A 81 -8.99 -4.36 10.17
CA LYS A 81 -10.31 -4.77 9.67
C LYS A 81 -11.41 -4.57 10.72
N ARG A 82 -11.15 -4.91 11.99
CA ARG A 82 -12.12 -4.69 13.08
C ARG A 82 -12.39 -3.21 13.32
N LYS A 83 -11.35 -2.37 13.30
CA LYS A 83 -11.46 -0.91 13.51
C LYS A 83 -12.10 -0.18 12.35
N LEU A 84 -11.89 -0.65 11.12
CA LEU A 84 -12.47 -0.08 9.91
C LEU A 84 -13.94 -0.45 9.68
N LYS A 85 -14.39 -1.59 10.22
CA LYS A 85 -15.75 -2.10 10.01
C LYS A 85 -16.85 -1.11 10.44
N PRO A 86 -16.78 -0.44 11.62
CA PRO A 86 -17.73 0.61 12.01
C PRO A 86 -17.81 1.79 11.05
N HIS A 87 -16.74 2.07 10.30
CA HIS A 87 -16.67 3.17 9.33
C HIS A 87 -17.12 2.76 7.91
N GLY A 88 -17.65 1.54 7.75
CA GLY A 88 -18.18 1.04 6.48
C GLY A 88 -17.13 0.46 5.53
N TYR A 89 -15.89 0.28 5.98
CA TYR A 89 -14.81 -0.28 5.16
C TYR A 89 -14.62 -1.76 5.44
N THR A 90 -14.59 -2.56 4.37
CA THR A 90 -14.33 -4.00 4.45
C THR A 90 -13.06 -4.37 3.70
N ILE A 91 -12.07 -4.91 4.43
CA ILE A 91 -10.87 -5.51 3.84
C ILE A 91 -11.21 -6.94 3.40
N ARG A 92 -10.95 -7.23 2.11
CA ARG A 92 -11.16 -8.53 1.46
C ARG A 92 -9.81 -9.17 1.11
N ASN A 93 -9.72 -10.48 1.29
CA ASN A 93 -8.60 -11.28 0.83
C ASN A 93 -8.89 -11.77 -0.60
N ILE A 94 -7.97 -11.56 -1.52
CA ILE A 94 -7.98 -12.10 -2.87
C ILE A 94 -6.97 -13.25 -2.90
N TYR A 95 -7.48 -14.47 -3.02
CA TYR A 95 -6.68 -15.68 -2.92
C TYR A 95 -5.52 -15.66 -3.93
N GLY A 96 -4.31 -15.94 -3.46
CA GLY A 96 -3.09 -15.93 -4.27
C GLY A 96 -2.53 -14.53 -4.60
N HIS A 97 -3.24 -13.45 -4.29
CA HIS A 97 -2.91 -12.11 -4.76
C HIS A 97 -2.65 -11.09 -3.64
N GLY A 98 -3.44 -11.12 -2.56
CA GLY A 98 -3.27 -10.19 -1.43
C GLY A 98 -4.59 -9.65 -0.91
N TYR A 99 -4.63 -8.36 -0.61
CA TYR A 99 -5.78 -7.71 0.03
C TYR A 99 -6.22 -6.47 -0.71
N THR A 100 -7.52 -6.19 -0.62
CA THR A 100 -8.19 -5.01 -1.18
C THR A 100 -9.23 -4.49 -0.19
N VAL A 101 -9.76 -3.28 -0.44
CA VAL A 101 -10.79 -2.64 0.39
C VAL A 101 -12.04 -2.31 -0.46
N SER A 102 -13.23 -2.46 0.13
CA SER A 102 -14.53 -2.34 -0.57
C SER A 102 -14.78 -1.00 -1.25
N ASP A 103 -14.43 0.12 -0.61
CA ASP A 103 -14.61 1.48 -1.15
C ASP A 103 -13.29 2.26 -1.07
N ARG A 104 -12.36 1.88 -1.95
CA ARG A 104 -10.99 2.41 -1.96
C ARG A 104 -10.94 3.91 -2.24
N LEU A 105 -11.80 4.43 -3.11
CA LEU A 105 -11.81 5.84 -3.47
C LEU A 105 -12.29 6.72 -2.31
N LYS A 106 -13.35 6.30 -1.62
CA LYS A 106 -13.80 6.97 -0.40
C LYS A 106 -12.74 6.92 0.69
N LEU A 107 -12.15 5.75 0.93
CA LEU A 107 -11.05 5.60 1.88
C LEU A 107 -9.87 6.52 1.56
N LYS A 108 -9.48 6.60 0.28
CA LYS A 108 -8.39 7.48 -0.17
C LYS A 108 -8.70 8.96 0.10
N ARG A 109 -9.94 9.41 -0.09
CA ARG A 109 -10.35 10.79 0.23
C ARG A 109 -10.26 11.09 1.72
N GLU A 110 -10.73 10.16 2.56
CA GLU A 110 -10.69 10.34 4.01
C GLU A 110 -9.27 10.29 4.58
N ILE A 111 -8.34 9.56 3.95
CA ILE A 111 -6.92 9.52 4.31
C ILE A 111 -6.13 10.71 3.76
N CYS A 112 -6.48 11.19 2.57
CA CYS A 112 -5.82 12.34 1.97
C CYS A 112 -6.22 13.67 2.62
N GLY A 113 -7.38 13.70 3.28
CA GLY A 113 -8.05 14.93 3.66
C GLY A 113 -8.63 15.63 2.42
N ALA A 114 -9.82 16.20 2.59
CA ALA A 114 -10.17 17.45 1.91
C ALA A 114 -9.19 18.55 2.36
#